data_AF-Q8DLF0-F1
#
_entry.id   AF-Q8DLF0-F1
#
_cell.length_a   1.000
_cell.length_b   1.000
_cell.length_c   1.000
_cell.angle_alpha   90.00
_cell.angle_beta   90.00
_cell.angle_gamma   90.00
#
_symmetry.space_group_name_H-M   'P 1'
#
loop_
_entity.id
_entity.type
_entity.pdbx_description
1 polymer ?
#
loop_
_entity_poly.entity_id
_entity_poly.type
_entity_poly.pdbx_seq_one_letter_code
_entity_poly.pdbx_strand_id
1 'polypeptide(L)' 'MLGGISHALVSAVEEACFFHTVTRQQQTRMELKGSHPLTANYSVLRPEVSHDPQGHPYSGSE' A
#
# COMPACT_ATOMS: atom_id res chain seq x y z
N MET A 1 16.38 -15.20 5.69
CA MET A 1 15.74 -14.11 6.44
C MET A 1 14.65 -13.50 5.58
N LEU A 2 13.44 -13.34 6.11
CA LEU A 2 12.34 -12.67 5.41
C LEU A 2 12.78 -11.21 5.12
N GLY A 3 12.90 -10.85 3.84
CA GLY A 3 13.35 -9.51 3.42
C GLY A 3 14.85 -9.32 3.14
N GLY A 4 15.67 -10.39 3.18
CA GLY A 4 17.08 -10.31 2.73
C GLY A 4 17.25 -10.55 1.23
N ILE A 5 18.36 -10.11 0.64
CA ILE A 5 18.68 -10.22 -0.81
C ILE A 5 18.57 -11.66 -1.37
N SER A 6 18.75 -12.67 -0.51
CA SER A 6 18.59 -14.10 -0.84
C SER A 6 17.17 -14.64 -0.72
N HIS A 7 16.18 -13.79 -0.39
CA HIS A 7 14.77 -14.15 -0.34
C HIS A 7 14.16 -14.02 -1.73
N ALA A 8 13.60 -15.11 -2.27
CA ALA A 8 13.20 -15.21 -3.68
C ALA A 8 12.28 -14.09 -4.19
N LEU A 9 11.46 -13.51 -3.31
CA LEU A 9 10.56 -12.40 -3.66
C LEU A 9 11.24 -11.03 -3.74
N VAL A 10 12.40 -10.83 -3.09
CA VAL A 10 13.05 -9.51 -2.98
C VAL A 10 13.48 -8.99 -4.36
N SER A 11 14.09 -9.84 -5.18
CA SER A 11 14.54 -9.44 -6.53
C SER A 11 13.38 -9.01 -7.43
N ALA A 12 12.24 -9.72 -7.38
CA ALA A 12 11.08 -9.39 -8.21
C ALA A 12 10.41 -8.08 -7.78
N VAL A 13 10.40 -7.78 -6.48
CA VAL A 13 9.87 -6.53 -5.94
C VAL A 13 10.78 -5.35 -6.31
N GLU A 14 12.10 -5.51 -6.18
CA GLU A 14 13.07 -4.48 -6.58
C GLU A 14 12.98 -4.14 -8.06
N GLU A 15 12.86 -5.16 -8.93
CA GLU A 15 12.70 -4.95 -10.38
C GLU A 15 11.41 -4.18 -10.71
N ALA A 16 10.29 -4.51 -10.05
CA ALA A 16 9.03 -3.81 -10.23
C ALA A 16 9.11 -2.33 -9.81
N CYS A 17 9.75 -2.04 -8.67
CA CYS A 17 10.00 -0.67 -8.20
C CYS A 17 10.90 0.12 -9.16
N PHE A 18 11.96 -0.52 -9.67
CA PHE A 18 12.86 0.07 -10.66
C PHE A 18 12.11 0.43 -11.95
N PHE A 19 11.38 -0.53 -12.52
CA PHE A 19 10.60 -0.33 -13.74
C PHE A 19 9.55 0.78 -13.57
N HIS A 20 8.82 0.80 -12.46
CA HIS A 20 7.87 1.87 -12.14
C HIS A 20 8.54 3.24 -12.14
N THR A 21 9.70 3.35 -11.49
CA THR A 21 10.41 4.63 -11.38
C THR A 21 10.85 5.17 -12.73
N VAL A 22 11.35 4.29 -13.62
CA VAL A 22 11.77 4.67 -14.98
C VAL A 22 10.57 5.02 -15.86
N THR A 23 9.50 4.24 -15.82
CA THR A 23 8.33 4.45 -16.70
C THR A 23 7.45 5.62 -16.26
N ARG A 24 7.30 5.84 -14.96
CA ARG A 24 6.49 6.94 -14.41
C ARG A 24 7.30 8.20 -14.13
N GLN A 25 8.63 8.14 -14.27
CA GLN A 25 9.54 9.25 -13.94
C GLN A 25 9.30 9.77 -12.51
N GLN A 26 8.95 8.85 -11.60
CA GLN A 26 8.51 9.16 -10.25
C GLN A 26 9.03 8.11 -9.28
N GLN A 27 9.59 8.55 -8.14
CA GLN A 27 10.09 7.62 -7.12
C GLN A 27 8.97 6.73 -6.58
N THR A 28 9.24 5.43 -6.47
CA THR A 28 8.31 4.48 -5.84
C THR A 28 8.08 4.88 -4.38
N ARG A 29 6.81 5.10 -4.03
CA ARG A 29 6.39 5.49 -2.68
C ARG A 29 5.93 4.27 -1.90
N MET A 30 6.49 4.08 -0.70
CA MET A 30 6.01 3.06 0.24
C MET A 30 5.10 3.72 1.27
N GLU A 31 3.90 3.18 1.41
CA GLU A 31 2.91 3.64 2.38
C GLU A 31 2.84 2.66 3.54
N LEU A 32 3.01 3.16 4.76
CA LEU A 32 2.79 2.34 5.94
C LEU A 32 1.28 2.22 6.17
N LYS A 33 0.77 0.99 6.13
CA LYS A 33 -0.65 0.73 6.41
C LYS A 33 -0.90 0.58 7.91
N GLY A 34 -2.09 1.00 8.36
CA GLY A 34 -2.55 0.81 9.75
C GLY A 34 -2.59 2.09 10.60
N SER A 35 -2.33 3.27 10.02
CA SER A 35 -2.49 4.56 10.71
C SER A 35 -3.95 4.88 11.08
N HIS A 36 -4.90 4.27 10.36
CA HIS A 36 -6.33 4.37 10.68
C HIS A 36 -6.89 2.98 10.97
N PRO A 37 -7.17 2.65 12.24
CA PRO A 37 -7.50 1.28 12.68
C PRO A 37 -8.85 0.77 12.16
N LEU A 38 -9.74 1.68 11.73
CA LEU A 38 -11.09 1.34 11.25
C LEU A 38 -11.21 1.34 9.72
N THR A 39 -10.19 1.79 8.99
CA THR A 39 -10.11 1.74 7.53
C THR A 39 -9.13 0.66 7.11
N ALA A 40 -9.61 -0.58 7.07
CA ALA A 40 -8.89 -1.62 6.35
C ALA A 40 -8.87 -1.21 4.87
N ASN A 41 -7.68 -1.05 4.30
CA ASN A 41 -7.56 -1.06 2.84
C ASN A 41 -6.79 -2.31 2.47
N TYR A 42 -7.53 -3.31 2.02
CA TYR A 42 -7.01 -4.51 1.41
C TYR A 42 -6.58 -4.26 -0.04
N SER A 43 -7.04 -3.16 -0.63
CA SER A 43 -6.66 -2.60 -1.92
C SER A 43 -5.68 -1.44 -1.77
N VAL A 44 -4.82 -1.29 -2.79
CA VAL A 44 -3.93 -0.13 -2.93
C VAL A 44 -4.68 1.14 -3.38
N LEU A 45 -5.92 1.01 -3.86
CA LEU A 45 -6.65 2.11 -4.50
C LEU A 45 -7.44 2.95 -3.51
N ARG A 46 -8.24 2.34 -2.62
CA ARG A 46 -9.13 3.02 -1.66
C ARG A 46 -9.49 2.09 -0.48
N PRO A 47 -9.98 2.63 0.65
CA PRO A 47 -10.52 1.81 1.72
C PRO A 47 -11.79 1.09 1.28
N GLU A 48 -11.92 -0.19 1.60
CA GLU A 48 -13.18 -0.94 1.34
C GLU A 48 -14.24 -0.57 2.38
N VAL A 49 -13.82 -0.22 3.59
CA VAL A 49 -14.70 0.19 4.67
C VAL A 49 -14.53 1.69 4.91
N SER A 50 -15.50 2.47 4.46
CA SER A 50 -15.51 3.93 4.58
C SER A 50 -16.54 4.48 5.56
N HIS A 51 -17.49 3.65 6.01
CA HIS A 51 -18.58 4.07 6.89
C HIS A 51 -18.72 3.13 8.08
N ASP A 52 -19.17 3.69 9.20
CA ASP A 52 -19.58 2.93 10.39
C ASP A 52 -20.92 2.19 10.16
N PRO A 53 -21.32 1.29 11.08
CA PRO A 53 -22.61 0.61 10.98
C PRO A 53 -23.84 1.53 11.00
N GLN A 54 -23.68 2.80 11.39
CA GLN A 54 -24.70 3.84 11.44
C GLN A 54 -24.72 4.71 10.16
N GLY A 55 -23.77 4.50 9.24
CA GLY A 55 -23.65 5.25 7.99
C GLY A 55 -22.83 6.54 8.07
N HIS A 56 -22.10 6.81 9.16
CA HIS A 56 -21.18 7.95 9.24
C HIS A 56 -19.82 7.59 8.64
N PRO A 57 -19.16 8.53 7.93
CA PRO A 57 -17.85 8.27 7.35
C PRO A 57 -16.76 8.15 8.43
N TYR A 58 -15.83 7.22 8.25
CA TYR A 58 -14.61 7.16 9.04
C TYR A 58 -13.68 8.31 8.63
N SER A 59 -13.23 9.11 9.60
CA SER A 59 -12.27 10.21 9.37
C SER A 59 -10.96 9.63 8.82
N GLY A 60 -10.67 9.90 7.55
CA GLY A 60 -9.51 9.36 6.82
C GLY A 60 -9.81 8.63 5.50
N SER A 61 -11.04 8.75 4.96
CA SER A 61 -11.42 8.21 3.66
C SER A 61 -11.23 9.16 2.46
N GLU A 62 -10.47 10.26 2.63
CA GLU A 62 -10.12 11.21 1.55
C GLU A 62 -8.76 10.87 0.91
#